data_AF-A0A1G4XSW2-F1
#
_entry.id   AF-A0A1G4XSW2-F1
#
_cell.length_a   1.000
_cell.length_b   1.000
_cell.length_c   1.000
_cell.angle_alpha   90.00
_cell.angle_beta   90.00
_cell.angle_gamma   90.00
#
_symmetry.space_group_name_H-M   'P 1'
#
loop_
_entity.id
_entity.type
_entity.pdbx_description
1 polymer ?
#
loop_
_entity_poly.entity_id
_entity_poly.type
_entity_poly.pdbx_seq_one_letter_code
_entity_poly.pdbx_strand_id
1 'polypeptide(L)'
;MKPLSSYPGPIVKTKSGTFVAILSALGLLASCAQMSPLEAQNDNINRAGKSAKTYADHEKLAKQYQNTAKEMLRKAEEQKKLLQHYEEKSYLYGRQAQDKQSHTSALLHKYERTAEEDIKLAAFHRQMASELAPRDHATIPAEKRQERNHENNAKVESDPNEQI
;
A
#
# COMPACT_ATOMS: atom_id res chain seq x y z
N MET A 1 94.52 -5.06 22.17
CA MET A 1 93.37 -4.22 21.74
C MET A 1 92.09 -4.99 22.09
N LYS A 2 91.11 -4.36 22.74
CA LYS A 2 89.95 -4.98 23.42
C LYS A 2 88.95 -5.69 22.47
N PRO A 3 88.19 -6.71 22.91
CA PRO A 3 87.07 -7.25 22.13
C PRO A 3 85.82 -6.37 22.27
N LEU A 4 85.10 -6.12 21.16
CA LEU A 4 83.75 -5.57 21.20
C LEU A 4 82.77 -6.68 21.58
N SER A 5 82.31 -6.62 22.83
CA SER A 5 81.12 -7.34 23.31
C SER A 5 79.88 -6.76 22.64
N SER A 6 79.16 -7.57 21.87
CA SER A 6 77.85 -7.25 21.30
C SER A 6 76.78 -7.98 22.11
N TYR A 7 76.10 -7.25 23.02
CA TYR A 7 74.98 -7.78 23.78
C TYR A 7 73.72 -7.84 22.91
N PRO A 8 72.94 -8.95 22.90
CA PRO A 8 71.59 -8.93 22.36
C PRO A 8 70.63 -8.27 23.35
N GLY A 9 69.87 -7.28 22.90
CA GLY A 9 68.78 -6.66 23.67
C GLY A 9 67.57 -7.60 23.82
N PRO A 10 66.67 -7.34 24.78
CA PRO A 10 65.52 -8.21 25.03
C PRO A 10 64.46 -8.09 23.94
N ILE A 11 64.02 -9.23 23.41
CA ILE A 11 62.85 -9.33 22.54
C ILE A 11 61.61 -9.27 23.43
N VAL A 12 60.93 -8.12 23.44
CA VAL A 12 59.67 -7.95 24.15
C VAL A 12 58.55 -8.55 23.30
N LYS A 13 57.94 -9.64 23.78
CA LYS A 13 56.84 -10.34 23.10
C LYS A 13 55.51 -9.75 23.57
N THR A 14 54.93 -8.85 22.78
CA THR A 14 53.61 -8.26 23.08
C THR A 14 52.49 -9.22 22.68
N LYS A 15 51.64 -9.60 23.63
CA LYS A 15 50.42 -10.40 23.39
C LYS A 15 49.26 -9.46 23.07
N SER A 16 49.12 -9.04 21.82
CA SER A 16 48.02 -8.20 21.33
C SER A 16 46.77 -9.00 20.90
N GLY A 17 46.53 -10.17 21.51
CA GLY A 17 45.51 -11.12 21.03
C GLY A 17 44.11 -11.01 21.63
N THR A 18 43.92 -10.25 22.72
CA THR A 18 42.68 -10.40 23.53
C THR A 18 41.69 -9.24 23.40
N PHE A 19 42.14 -8.04 23.03
CA PHE A 19 41.25 -6.86 23.01
C PHE A 19 40.45 -6.69 21.72
N VAL A 20 40.87 -7.32 20.61
CA VAL A 20 40.14 -7.26 19.33
C VAL A 20 38.88 -8.13 19.35
N ALA A 21 38.86 -9.19 20.18
CA ALA A 21 37.73 -10.11 20.24
C ALA A 21 36.49 -9.52 20.93
N ILE A 22 36.65 -8.60 21.88
CA ILE A 22 35.55 -8.08 22.71
C ILE A 22 34.76 -6.97 21.99
N LEU A 23 35.42 -6.17 21.13
CA LEU A 23 34.73 -5.13 20.34
C LEU A 23 33.86 -5.70 19.21
N SER A 24 34.10 -6.94 18.78
CA SER A 24 33.37 -7.57 17.67
C SER A 24 31.94 -8.01 18.06
N ALA A 25 31.67 -8.23 19.35
CA ALA A 25 30.41 -8.80 19.81
C ALA A 25 29.23 -7.80 19.90
N LEU A 26 29.49 -6.49 19.88
CA LEU A 26 28.46 -5.45 20.07
C LEU A 26 27.80 -4.94 18.77
N GLY A 27 28.29 -5.36 17.59
CA GLY A 27 27.81 -4.85 16.30
C GLY A 27 26.66 -5.62 15.63
N LEU A 28 26.24 -6.77 16.16
CA LEU A 28 25.40 -7.73 15.42
C LEU A 28 23.88 -7.68 15.70
N LEU A 29 23.38 -6.72 16.48
CA LEU A 29 21.95 -6.66 16.87
C LEU A 29 21.08 -5.64 16.13
N ALA A 30 21.61 -4.91 15.14
CA ALA A 30 20.86 -3.85 14.45
C ALA A 30 19.99 -4.30 13.26
N SER A 31 19.87 -5.61 12.95
CA SER A 31 19.31 -6.06 11.66
C SER A 31 17.84 -6.55 11.67
N CYS A 32 17.15 -6.60 12.81
CA CYS A 32 15.86 -7.31 12.89
C CYS A 32 14.60 -6.44 12.84
N ALA A 33 14.66 -5.23 12.27
CA ALA A 33 13.47 -4.42 12.02
C ALA A 33 13.62 -3.52 10.79
N GLN A 34 14.04 -4.09 9.64
CA GLN A 34 13.85 -3.39 8.37
C GLN A 34 12.38 -3.54 7.96
N MET A 35 11.53 -2.68 8.52
CA MET A 35 10.16 -2.52 8.06
C MET A 35 10.23 -2.08 6.60
N SER A 36 9.64 -2.87 5.70
CA SER A 36 9.65 -2.51 4.29
C SER A 36 8.89 -1.19 4.11
N PRO A 37 9.23 -0.35 3.11
CA PRO A 37 8.51 0.91 2.86
C PRO A 37 6.99 0.73 2.74
N LEU A 38 6.55 -0.43 2.27
CA LEU A 38 5.14 -0.80 2.15
C LEU A 38 4.47 -1.03 3.51
N GLU A 39 5.13 -1.69 4.45
CA GLU A 39 4.60 -1.93 5.80
C GLU A 39 4.51 -0.62 6.59
N ALA A 40 5.56 0.22 6.49
CA ALA A 40 5.55 1.55 7.09
C ALA A 40 4.43 2.45 6.51
N GLN A 41 4.18 2.33 5.20
CA GLN A 41 3.05 3.00 4.55
C GLN A 41 1.71 2.48 5.07
N ASN A 42 1.55 1.17 5.20
CA ASN A 42 0.30 0.57 5.67
C ASN A 42 -0.04 0.99 7.11
N ASP A 43 0.95 1.03 8.00
CA ASP A 43 0.79 1.49 9.38
C ASP A 43 0.38 2.96 9.47
N ASN A 44 0.95 3.80 8.60
CA ASN A 44 0.59 5.21 8.52
C ASN A 44 -0.87 5.37 8.09
N ILE A 45 -1.29 4.65 7.05
CA ILE A 45 -2.67 4.69 6.53
C ILE A 45 -3.64 4.17 7.60
N ASN A 46 -3.32 3.07 8.29
CA ASN A 46 -4.13 2.53 9.39
C ASN A 46 -4.28 3.52 10.55
N ARG A 47 -3.20 4.20 10.94
CA ARG A 47 -3.26 5.27 11.95
C ARG A 47 -4.15 6.42 11.48
N ALA A 48 -3.98 6.86 10.23
CA ALA A 48 -4.78 7.93 9.65
C ALA A 48 -6.27 7.56 9.56
N GLY A 49 -6.59 6.29 9.26
CA GLY A 49 -7.94 5.74 9.28
C GLY A 49 -8.65 5.91 10.63
N LYS A 50 -7.92 5.72 11.74
CA LYS A 50 -8.46 5.91 13.10
C LYS A 50 -8.71 7.38 13.47
N SER A 51 -8.06 8.32 12.80
CA SER A 51 -8.17 9.76 13.09
C SER A 51 -9.00 10.56 12.08
N ALA A 52 -9.43 9.93 10.98
CA ALA A 52 -10.21 10.59 9.94
C ALA A 52 -11.57 11.08 10.46
N LYS A 53 -11.90 12.35 10.20
CA LYS A 53 -13.15 12.96 10.69
C LYS A 53 -13.88 13.77 9.62
N THR A 54 -13.19 14.21 8.58
CA THR A 54 -13.75 15.08 7.55
C THR A 54 -13.93 14.36 6.23
N TYR A 55 -14.78 14.90 5.37
CA TYR A 55 -14.90 14.47 3.97
C TYR A 55 -13.52 14.29 3.31
N ALA A 56 -12.65 15.30 3.46
CA ALA A 56 -11.33 15.32 2.83
C ALA A 56 -10.39 14.24 3.40
N ASP A 57 -10.48 13.92 4.69
CA ASP A 57 -9.68 12.85 5.31
C ASP A 57 -10.06 11.49 4.73
N HIS A 58 -11.36 11.20 4.66
CA HIS A 58 -11.87 9.94 4.13
C HIS A 58 -11.59 9.84 2.62
N GLU A 59 -11.74 10.90 1.85
CA GLU A 59 -11.41 10.92 0.42
C GLU A 59 -9.90 10.69 0.17
N LYS A 60 -9.04 11.27 1.02
CA LYS A 60 -7.59 11.04 0.96
C LYS A 60 -7.24 9.57 1.24
N LEU A 61 -7.83 8.98 2.28
CA LEU A 61 -7.62 7.57 2.61
C LEU A 61 -8.11 6.64 1.51
N ALA A 62 -9.27 6.93 0.93
CA ALA A 62 -9.79 6.18 -0.21
C ALA A 62 -8.80 6.14 -1.38
N LYS A 63 -8.21 7.29 -1.72
CA LYS A 63 -7.19 7.38 -2.78
C LYS A 63 -5.91 6.63 -2.41
N GLN A 64 -5.48 6.70 -1.15
CA GLN A 64 -4.29 5.98 -0.68
C GLN A 64 -4.48 4.47 -0.80
N TYR A 65 -5.55 3.91 -0.23
CA TYR A 65 -5.85 2.48 -0.36
C TYR A 65 -6.05 2.05 -1.81
N GLN A 66 -6.72 2.85 -2.64
CA GLN A 66 -6.85 2.54 -4.07
C GLN A 66 -5.49 2.47 -4.78
N ASN A 67 -4.55 3.34 -4.44
CA ASN A 67 -3.21 3.32 -5.02
C ASN A 67 -2.40 2.12 -4.52
N THR A 68 -2.51 1.77 -3.23
CA THR A 68 -1.89 0.56 -2.68
C THR A 68 -2.44 -0.70 -3.35
N ALA A 69 -3.76 -0.79 -3.56
CA ALA A 69 -4.38 -1.89 -4.28
C ALA A 69 -3.83 -2.05 -5.70
N LYS A 70 -3.69 -0.95 -6.45
CA LYS A 70 -3.10 -0.96 -7.81
C LYS A 70 -1.67 -1.49 -7.79
N GLU A 71 -0.88 -1.07 -6.79
CA GLU A 71 0.49 -1.55 -6.63
C GLU A 71 0.55 -3.03 -6.26
N MET A 72 -0.37 -3.52 -5.43
CA MET A 72 -0.48 -4.94 -5.10
C MET A 72 -0.87 -5.78 -6.31
N LEU A 73 -1.83 -5.31 -7.12
CA LEU A 73 -2.20 -5.98 -8.37
C LEU A 73 -1.03 -6.02 -9.38
N ARG A 74 -0.24 -4.94 -9.46
CA ARG A 74 0.97 -4.90 -10.29
C ARG A 74 1.98 -5.96 -9.84
N LYS A 75 2.22 -6.08 -8.53
CA LYS A 75 3.11 -7.10 -7.95
C LYS A 75 2.57 -8.51 -8.14
N ALA A 76 1.25 -8.71 -7.98
CA ALA A 76 0.60 -9.99 -8.24
C ALA A 76 0.85 -10.45 -9.68
N GLU A 77 0.69 -9.55 -10.66
CA GLU A 77 0.95 -9.86 -12.08
C GLU A 77 2.42 -10.22 -12.34
N GLU A 78 3.38 -9.58 -11.65
CA GLU A 78 4.80 -9.96 -11.70
C GLU A 78 5.01 -11.38 -11.15
N GLN A 79 4.43 -11.70 -9.99
CA GLN A 79 4.54 -13.03 -9.40
C GLN A 79 3.87 -14.09 -10.28
N LYS A 80 2.75 -13.77 -10.92
CA LYS A 80 2.05 -14.67 -11.84
C LYS A 80 2.93 -15.07 -13.03
N LYS A 81 3.59 -14.10 -13.67
CA LYS A 81 4.53 -14.36 -14.77
C LYS A 81 5.73 -15.18 -14.31
N LEU A 82 6.24 -14.89 -13.12
CA LEU A 82 7.37 -15.63 -12.55
C LEU A 82 6.98 -17.07 -12.18
N LEU A 83 5.79 -17.28 -11.64
CA LEU A 83 5.25 -18.60 -11.33
C LEU A 83 5.13 -19.44 -12.59
N GLN A 84 4.51 -18.87 -13.64
CA GLN A 84 4.42 -19.50 -14.95
C GLN A 84 5.79 -19.92 -15.48
N HIS A 85 6.81 -19.05 -15.35
CA HIS A 85 8.17 -19.38 -15.75
C HIS A 85 8.76 -20.58 -14.97
N TYR A 86 8.56 -20.61 -13.64
CA TYR A 86 9.04 -21.72 -12.81
C TYR A 86 8.28 -23.02 -13.06
N GLU A 87 7.01 -22.95 -13.44
CA GLU A 87 6.20 -24.11 -13.85
C GLU A 87 6.67 -24.66 -15.21
N GLU A 88 6.73 -23.80 -16.23
CA GLU A 88 7.13 -24.18 -17.60
C GLU A 88 8.58 -24.65 -17.69
N LYS A 89 9.48 -24.03 -16.93
CA LYS A 89 10.93 -24.29 -16.98
C LYS A 89 11.46 -24.94 -15.70
N SER A 90 10.62 -25.69 -15.00
CA SER A 90 10.99 -26.42 -13.78
C SER A 90 12.26 -27.28 -13.95
N TYR A 91 12.48 -27.85 -15.13
CA TYR A 91 13.67 -28.64 -15.47
C TYR A 91 15.00 -27.87 -15.31
N LEU A 92 15.00 -26.53 -15.42
CA LEU A 92 16.20 -25.70 -15.21
C LEU A 92 16.62 -25.62 -13.74
N TYR A 93 15.71 -25.90 -12.80
CA TYR A 93 15.91 -25.70 -11.37
C TYR A 93 15.95 -27.01 -10.57
N GLY A 94 15.61 -28.13 -11.20
CA GLY A 94 15.60 -29.45 -10.56
C GLY A 94 14.76 -29.46 -9.27
N ARG A 95 15.33 -29.95 -8.17
CA ARG A 95 14.62 -30.01 -6.87
C ARG A 95 14.19 -28.65 -6.33
N GLN A 96 14.88 -27.56 -6.70
CA GLN A 96 14.54 -26.21 -6.23
C GLN A 96 13.29 -25.64 -6.92
N ALA A 97 12.81 -26.26 -8.00
CA ALA A 97 11.64 -25.77 -8.73
C ALA A 97 10.40 -25.68 -7.82
N GLN A 98 10.17 -26.73 -7.00
CA GLN A 98 9.00 -26.80 -6.12
C GLN A 98 9.02 -25.68 -5.06
N ASP A 99 10.18 -25.42 -4.44
CA ASP A 99 10.32 -24.36 -3.44
C ASP A 99 10.08 -22.98 -4.06
N LYS A 100 10.61 -22.74 -5.28
CA LYS A 100 10.40 -21.49 -6.02
C LYS A 100 8.94 -21.30 -6.39
N GLN A 101 8.28 -22.32 -6.94
CA GLN A 101 6.86 -22.29 -7.28
C GLN A 101 6.00 -22.00 -6.06
N SER A 102 6.22 -22.73 -4.95
CA SER A 102 5.45 -22.57 -3.72
C SER A 102 5.64 -21.17 -3.12
N HIS A 103 6.86 -20.66 -3.10
CA HIS A 103 7.15 -19.31 -2.61
C HIS A 103 6.48 -18.22 -3.48
N THR A 104 6.61 -18.31 -4.79
CA THR A 104 6.01 -17.35 -5.72
C THR A 104 4.48 -17.42 -5.70
N SER A 105 3.89 -18.61 -5.60
CA SER A 105 2.45 -18.79 -5.41
C SER A 105 1.96 -18.14 -4.11
N ALA A 106 2.69 -18.33 -3.01
CA ALA A 106 2.35 -17.67 -1.74
C ALA A 106 2.41 -16.14 -1.83
N LEU A 107 3.40 -15.59 -2.53
CA LEU A 107 3.49 -14.14 -2.76
C LEU A 107 2.36 -13.62 -3.65
N LEU A 108 2.02 -14.34 -4.73
CA LEU A 108 0.88 -14.03 -5.60
C LEU A 108 -0.41 -13.89 -4.76
N HIS A 109 -0.74 -14.94 -3.99
CA HIS A 109 -1.94 -14.93 -3.16
C HIS A 109 -1.92 -13.87 -2.07
N LYS A 110 -0.74 -13.57 -1.49
CA LYS A 110 -0.60 -12.48 -0.53
C LYS A 110 -0.97 -11.14 -1.18
N TYR A 111 -0.42 -10.85 -2.35
CA TYR A 111 -0.68 -9.59 -3.04
C TYR A 111 -2.13 -9.48 -3.53
N GLU A 112 -2.72 -10.55 -4.05
CA GLU A 112 -4.14 -10.59 -4.42
C GLU A 112 -5.04 -10.28 -3.22
N ARG A 113 -4.82 -10.95 -2.09
CA ARG A 113 -5.60 -10.72 -0.87
C ARG A 113 -5.46 -9.29 -0.36
N THR A 114 -4.24 -8.77 -0.29
CA THR A 114 -4.02 -7.39 0.14
C THR A 114 -4.66 -6.39 -0.82
N ALA A 115 -4.63 -6.63 -2.13
CA ALA A 115 -5.33 -5.79 -3.10
C ALA A 115 -6.85 -5.77 -2.86
N GLU A 116 -7.45 -6.93 -2.60
CA GLU A 116 -8.89 -7.03 -2.29
C GLU A 116 -9.26 -6.29 -1.00
N GLU A 117 -8.45 -6.43 0.04
CA GLU A 117 -8.61 -5.72 1.32
C GLU A 117 -8.53 -4.19 1.12
N ASP A 118 -7.51 -3.72 0.39
CA ASP A 118 -7.33 -2.31 0.08
C ASP A 118 -8.48 -1.75 -0.78
N ILE A 119 -9.01 -2.53 -1.73
CA ILE A 119 -10.19 -2.13 -2.51
C ILE A 119 -11.41 -1.94 -1.61
N LYS A 120 -11.64 -2.87 -0.67
CA LYS A 120 -12.74 -2.79 0.30
C LYS A 120 -12.59 -1.56 1.21
N LEU A 121 -11.38 -1.32 1.72
CA LEU A 121 -11.08 -0.15 2.55
C LEU A 121 -11.25 1.16 1.76
N ALA A 122 -10.79 1.20 0.51
CA ALA A 122 -11.00 2.36 -0.34
C ALA A 122 -12.49 2.66 -0.55
N ALA A 123 -13.30 1.64 -0.81
CA ALA A 123 -14.76 1.77 -0.95
C ALA A 123 -15.41 2.25 0.35
N PHE A 124 -15.04 1.67 1.50
CA PHE A 124 -15.51 2.09 2.81
C PHE A 124 -15.23 3.57 3.07
N HIS A 125 -14.01 4.03 2.81
CA HIS A 125 -13.66 5.44 3.00
C HIS A 125 -14.40 6.37 2.03
N ARG A 126 -14.66 5.97 0.78
CA ARG A 126 -15.51 6.77 -0.13
C ARG A 126 -16.95 6.91 0.36
N GLN A 127 -17.50 5.85 0.94
CA GLN A 127 -18.83 5.90 1.53
C GLN A 127 -18.85 6.90 2.70
N MET A 128 -17.90 6.79 3.63
CA MET A 128 -17.78 7.72 4.76
C MET A 128 -17.59 9.17 4.31
N ALA A 129 -16.79 9.41 3.26
CA ALA A 129 -16.66 10.75 2.68
C ALA A 129 -18.03 11.23 2.17
N SER A 130 -18.75 10.41 1.41
CA SER A 130 -20.06 10.76 0.85
C SER A 130 -21.12 11.07 1.92
N GLU A 131 -21.07 10.39 3.08
CA GLU A 131 -21.96 10.66 4.22
C GLU A 131 -21.66 12.02 4.89
N LEU A 132 -20.41 12.49 4.83
CA LEU A 132 -19.97 13.77 5.36
C LEU A 132 -20.07 14.92 4.34
N ALA A 133 -20.40 14.63 3.08
CA ALA A 133 -20.63 15.66 2.09
C ALA A 133 -21.86 16.50 2.48
N PRO A 134 -21.83 17.84 2.32
CA PRO A 134 -23.02 18.65 2.47
C PRO A 134 -24.12 18.09 1.57
N ARG A 135 -25.26 17.69 2.14
CA ARG A 135 -26.44 17.37 1.34
C ARG A 135 -26.93 18.69 0.74
N ASP A 136 -26.63 18.94 -0.53
CA ASP A 136 -27.17 20.07 -1.31
C ASP A 136 -28.68 19.90 -1.56
N HIS A 137 -29.51 19.61 -0.56
CA HIS A 137 -30.97 19.52 -0.66
C HIS A 137 -31.65 19.27 0.70
N ALA A 138 -31.92 20.36 1.42
CA ALA A 138 -33.17 20.51 2.18
C ALA A 138 -33.61 21.98 2.30
N THR A 139 -33.38 22.80 1.27
CA THR A 139 -34.17 24.02 1.03
C THR A 139 -34.27 24.26 -0.46
N ILE A 140 -35.37 23.82 -1.08
CA ILE A 140 -35.86 24.47 -2.29
C ILE A 140 -36.87 25.51 -1.81
N PRO A 141 -36.61 26.83 -1.94
CA PRO A 141 -37.65 27.83 -1.77
C PRO A 141 -38.77 27.60 -2.78
N ALA A 142 -40.00 27.54 -2.30
CA ALA A 142 -41.20 27.15 -3.02
C ALA A 142 -41.66 28.14 -4.11
N GLU A 143 -40.77 28.94 -4.70
CA GLU A 143 -41.16 30.10 -5.52
C GLU A 143 -41.17 29.82 -7.04
N LYS A 144 -40.51 28.76 -7.53
CA LYS A 144 -40.47 28.47 -8.98
C LYS A 144 -41.48 27.43 -9.49
N ARG A 145 -42.55 27.15 -8.73
CA ARG A 145 -43.63 26.24 -9.15
C ARG A 145 -44.82 26.95 -9.79
N GLN A 146 -44.97 28.26 -9.60
CA GLN A 146 -46.16 28.99 -10.09
C GLN A 146 -46.05 29.46 -11.55
N GLU A 147 -44.84 29.76 -12.02
CA GLU A 147 -44.62 30.29 -13.38
C GLU A 147 -44.78 29.21 -14.47
N ARG A 148 -44.37 27.96 -14.18
CA ARG A 148 -44.59 26.83 -15.11
C ARG A 148 -46.04 26.38 -15.21
N ASN A 149 -46.89 26.73 -14.25
CA ASN A 149 -48.30 26.29 -14.27
C ASN A 149 -49.20 27.23 -15.09
N HIS A 150 -48.77 28.45 -15.41
CA HIS A 150 -49.54 29.37 -16.24
C HIS A 150 -49.30 29.16 -17.75
N GLU A 151 -48.10 28.76 -18.17
CA GLU A 151 -47.82 28.47 -19.59
C GLU A 151 -48.50 27.18 -20.09
N ASN A 152 -48.67 26.18 -19.21
CA ASN A 152 -49.25 24.89 -19.59
C ASN A 152 -50.79 24.96 -19.74
N ASN A 153 -51.44 25.93 -19.11
CA ASN A 153 -52.91 26.05 -19.12
C ASN A 153 -53.43 26.96 -20.25
N ALA A 154 -52.56 27.77 -20.87
CA ALA A 154 -52.92 28.60 -22.02
C ALA A 154 -52.89 27.85 -23.36
N LYS A 155 -52.43 26.59 -23.40
CA LYS A 155 -52.24 25.81 -24.63
C LYS A 155 -53.22 24.64 -24.82
N VAL A 156 -54.18 24.45 -23.90
CA VAL A 156 -55.13 23.32 -23.96
C VAL A 156 -56.51 23.74 -24.48
N GLU A 157 -56.79 25.04 -24.65
CA GLU A 157 -58.09 25.52 -25.15
C GLU A 157 -58.00 26.07 -26.58
N SER A 158 -57.70 25.21 -27.55
CA SER A 158 -58.07 25.45 -28.95
C SER A 158 -57.99 24.16 -29.77
N ASP A 159 -59.07 23.37 -29.80
CA ASP A 159 -59.47 22.70 -31.03
C ASP A 159 -60.98 22.42 -31.03
N PRO A 160 -61.77 23.06 -31.93
CA PRO A 160 -63.19 22.80 -32.05
C PRO A 160 -63.40 21.73 -33.13
N ASN A 161 -63.96 20.58 -32.75
CA ASN A 161 -64.56 19.72 -33.77
C ASN A 161 -65.74 18.94 -33.22
N GLU A 162 -66.91 19.57 -33.28
CA GLU A 162 -68.19 18.89 -33.19
C GLU A 162 -69.04 19.34 -34.39
N GLN A 163 -69.59 18.34 -35.09
CA GLN A 163 -70.78 18.33 -35.96
C GLN A 163 -70.56 18.04 -37.47
N ILE A 164 -70.90 16.79 -37.80
CA ILE A 164 -71.78 16.29 -38.89
C ILE A 164 -71.57 16.86 -40.29
#